data_AF-A0A268AA41-F1
#
_entry.id   AF-A0A268AA41-F1
#
_cell.length_a   1.000
_cell.length_b   1.000
_cell.length_c   1.000
_cell.angle_alpha   90.00
_cell.angle_beta   90.00
_cell.angle_gamma   90.00
#
_symmetry.space_group_name_H-M   'P 1'
#
loop_
_entity.id
_entity.type
_entity.pdbx_description
1 polymer ?
#
loop_
_entity_poly.entity_id
_entity_poly.type
_entity_poly.pdbx_seq_one_letter_code
_entity_poly.pdbx_strand_id
1 'polypeptide(L)'
;MTHLFAYLLAAAITVPPLATWIYYLIARRIIHKRRNAFLHSVQTTAVFYIFSVMIMLQIILQHTVIGYMIGFLAVLFIMVVLMHYKYRGEIVFKHVWRIFLRICFLLFGPLYILLLVAGVIVTFIRQ
;
A
#
# COMPACT_ATOMS: atom_id res chain seq x y z
N MET A 1 -3.96 -15.79 22.53
CA MET A 1 -4.66 -14.61 21.98
C MET A 1 -3.75 -13.71 21.13
N THR A 2 -2.52 -13.42 21.57
CA THR A 2 -1.52 -12.63 20.82
C THR A 2 -1.05 -13.26 19.50
N HIS A 3 -0.82 -14.58 19.48
CA HIS A 3 -0.34 -15.27 18.27
C HIS A 3 -1.31 -15.21 17.08
N LEU A 4 -2.62 -15.27 17.33
CA LEU A 4 -3.63 -15.22 16.27
C LEU A 4 -3.61 -13.87 15.53
N PHE A 5 -3.52 -12.77 16.29
CA PHE A 5 -3.38 -11.42 15.72
C PHE A 5 -2.06 -11.25 14.96
N ALA A 6 -0.96 -11.79 15.48
CA ALA A 6 0.33 -11.75 14.80
C ALA A 6 0.30 -12.48 13.46
N TYR A 7 -0.30 -13.67 13.39
CA TYR A 7 -0.44 -14.42 12.13
C TYR A 7 -1.33 -13.72 11.12
N LEU A 8 -2.43 -13.10 11.56
CA LEU A 8 -3.30 -12.30 10.71
C LEU A 8 -2.57 -11.09 10.11
N LEU A 9 -1.78 -10.38 10.93
CA LEU A 9 -0.96 -9.26 10.45
C LEU A 9 0.13 -9.72 9.49
N ALA A 10 0.82 -10.81 9.81
CA ALA A 10 1.82 -11.39 8.93
C ALA A 10 1.21 -11.77 7.57
N ALA A 11 0.07 -12.47 7.55
CA ALA A 11 -0.63 -12.82 6.33
C ALA A 11 -1.06 -11.58 5.51
N ALA A 12 -1.51 -10.52 6.18
CA ALA A 12 -1.91 -9.27 5.53
C ALA A 12 -0.72 -8.53 4.90
N ILE A 13 0.47 -8.61 5.50
CA ILE A 13 1.71 -8.03 4.98
C ILE A 13 2.29 -8.90 3.85
N THR A 14 2.24 -10.23 3.99
CA THR A 14 2.77 -11.18 3.00
C THR A 14 1.95 -11.15 1.71
N VAL A 15 0.62 -11.01 1.80
CA VAL A 15 -0.25 -10.95 0.60
C VAL A 15 -1.22 -9.77 0.70
N PRO A 16 -0.75 -8.54 0.47
CA PRO A 16 -1.59 -7.35 0.47
C PRO A 16 -2.80 -7.43 -0.47
N PRO A 17 -2.73 -8.09 -1.66
CA PRO A 17 -3.90 -8.33 -2.50
C PRO A 17 -5.02 -9.11 -1.81
N LEU A 18 -4.67 -10.15 -1.04
CA LEU A 18 -5.64 -10.91 -0.25
C LEU A 18 -6.21 -10.04 0.88
N ALA A 19 -5.36 -9.28 1.56
CA ALA A 19 -5.80 -8.33 2.59
C ALA A 19 -6.82 -7.32 2.02
N THR A 20 -6.57 -6.78 0.82
CA THR A 20 -7.53 -5.89 0.14
C THR A 20 -8.83 -6.56 -0.23
N TRP A 21 -8.77 -7.81 -0.69
CA TRP A 21 -9.97 -8.55 -1.06
C TRP A 21 -10.86 -8.80 0.16
N ILE A 22 -10.26 -9.24 1.27
CA ILE A 22 -10.96 -9.47 2.54
C ILE A 22 -11.54 -8.16 3.07
N TYR A 23 -10.75 -7.08 3.08
CA TYR A 23 -11.22 -5.77 3.56
C TYR A 23 -12.30 -5.18 2.66
N TYR A 24 -12.27 -5.46 1.35
CA TYR A 24 -13.33 -5.10 0.41
C TYR A 24 -14.64 -5.86 0.68
N LEU A 25 -14.58 -7.16 0.96
CA LEU A 25 -15.75 -7.96 1.32
C LEU A 25 -16.43 -7.44 2.58
N ILE A 26 -15.63 -7.08 3.60
CA ILE A 26 -16.14 -6.49 4.85
C ILE A 26 -16.75 -5.10 4.59
N ALA A 27 -16.03 -4.22 3.89
CA ALA A 27 -16.51 -2.88 3.58
C ALA A 27 -17.78 -2.87 2.73
N ARG A 28 -17.93 -3.85 1.82
CA ARG A 28 -19.14 -4.02 1.01
C ARG A 28 -20.39 -4.33 1.84
N ARG A 29 -20.25 -4.98 3.00
CA ARG A 29 -21.37 -5.21 3.93
C ARG A 29 -21.80 -3.96 4.69
N ILE A 30 -20.88 -3.02 4.91
CA ILE A 30 -21.12 -1.83 5.75
C ILE A 30 -21.51 -0.62 4.89
N ILE A 31 -20.97 -0.50 3.68
CA ILE A 31 -21.14 0.67 2.82
C ILE A 31 -22.02 0.29 1.62
N HIS A 32 -23.27 0.78 1.60
CA HIS A 32 -24.26 0.51 0.55
C HIS A 32 -23.77 0.85 -0.88
N LYS A 33 -22.86 1.84 -1.06
CA LYS A 33 -22.29 2.20 -2.37
C LYS A 33 -20.97 1.46 -2.62
N ARG A 34 -20.98 0.49 -3.55
CA ARG A 34 -19.82 -0.35 -3.93
C ARG A 34 -18.54 0.45 -4.22
N ARG A 35 -18.63 1.58 -4.92
CA ARG A 35 -17.48 2.47 -5.21
C ARG A 35 -16.85 3.06 -3.94
N ASN A 36 -17.68 3.47 -2.98
CA ASN A 36 -17.19 4.11 -1.76
C ASN A 36 -16.59 3.07 -0.80
N ALA A 37 -17.14 1.85 -0.79
CA ALA A 37 -16.58 0.70 -0.07
C ALA A 37 -15.16 0.37 -0.57
N PHE A 38 -14.98 0.26 -1.89
CA PHE A 38 -13.67 0.00 -2.50
C PHE A 38 -12.65 1.09 -2.16
N LEU A 39 -13.03 2.36 -2.32
CA LEU A 39 -12.14 3.48 -2.04
C LEU A 39 -11.72 3.54 -0.56
N HIS A 40 -12.61 3.16 0.36
CA HIS A 40 -12.29 3.09 1.79
C HIS A 40 -11.34 1.93 2.10
N SER A 41 -11.60 0.74 1.54
CA SER A 41 -10.73 -0.42 1.73
C SER A 41 -9.32 -0.17 1.20
N VAL A 42 -9.21 0.44 0.02
CA VAL A 42 -7.95 0.84 -0.61
C VAL A 42 -7.15 1.80 0.28
N GLN A 43 -7.82 2.76 0.92
CA GLN A 43 -7.17 3.71 1.82
C GLN A 43 -6.57 3.02 3.04
N THR A 44 -7.31 2.13 3.68
CA THR A 44 -6.82 1.43 4.89
C THR A 44 -5.70 0.46 4.56
N THR A 45 -5.74 -0.15 3.38
CA THR A 45 -4.81 -1.22 2.99
C THR A 45 -3.54 -0.75 2.30
N ALA A 46 -3.51 0.50 1.81
CA ALA A 46 -2.33 1.11 1.19
C ALA A 46 -1.06 0.99 2.06
N VAL A 47 -1.21 1.11 3.38
CA VAL A 47 -0.10 0.97 4.33
C VAL A 47 0.50 -0.44 4.27
N PHE A 48 -0.32 -1.49 4.17
CA PHE A 48 0.18 -2.86 4.03
C PHE A 48 0.96 -3.05 2.72
N TYR A 49 0.54 -2.43 1.63
CA TYR A 49 1.29 -2.45 0.37
C TYR A 49 2.66 -1.79 0.50
N ILE A 50 2.76 -0.65 1.19
CA ILE A 50 4.02 0.04 1.44
C ILE A 50 4.99 -0.90 2.18
N PHE A 51 4.52 -1.53 3.28
CA PHE A 51 5.35 -2.48 4.03
C PHE A 51 5.76 -3.69 3.21
N SER A 52 4.82 -4.26 2.46
CA SER A 52 5.08 -5.45 1.64
C SER A 52 6.12 -5.19 0.55
N VAL A 53 5.98 -4.08 -0.18
CA VAL A 53 6.96 -3.67 -1.20
C VAL A 53 8.32 -3.37 -0.57
N MET A 54 8.34 -2.71 0.60
CA MET A 54 9.60 -2.44 1.32
C MET A 54 10.33 -3.74 1.69
N ILE A 55 9.62 -4.73 2.21
CA ILE A 55 10.18 -6.04 2.57
C ILE A 55 10.65 -6.78 1.31
N MET A 56 9.85 -6.80 0.23
CA MET A 56 10.25 -7.44 -1.02
C MET A 56 11.51 -6.82 -1.61
N LEU A 57 11.62 -5.49 -1.66
CA LEU A 57 12.86 -4.84 -2.13
C LEU A 57 14.05 -5.21 -1.25
N GLN A 58 13.88 -5.25 0.07
CA GLN A 58 14.97 -5.62 0.99
C GLN A 58 15.44 -7.06 0.75
N ILE A 59 14.52 -7.99 0.49
CA ILE A 59 14.85 -9.38 0.14
C ILE A 59 15.56 -9.47 -1.21
N ILE A 60 15.10 -8.73 -2.23
CA ILE A 60 15.67 -8.80 -3.58
C ILE A 60 17.05 -8.13 -3.64
N LEU A 61 17.21 -6.94 -3.06
CA LEU A 61 18.47 -6.17 -3.10
C LEU A 61 19.47 -6.57 -2.01
N GLN A 62 19.06 -7.35 -1.01
CA GLN A 62 19.88 -7.72 0.15
C GLN A 62 20.50 -6.50 0.88
N HIS A 63 19.90 -5.32 0.71
CA HIS A 63 20.36 -4.04 1.25
C HIS A 63 19.22 -3.31 1.96
N THR A 64 19.58 -2.44 2.91
CA THR A 64 18.63 -1.61 3.65
C THR A 64 18.05 -0.50 2.76
N VAL A 65 16.82 -0.72 2.28
CA VAL A 65 16.09 0.21 1.39
C VAL A 65 15.17 1.19 2.14
N ILE A 66 15.14 1.13 3.48
CA ILE A 66 14.22 1.91 4.33
C ILE A 66 14.35 3.41 4.06
N GLY A 67 15.58 3.94 3.97
CA GLY A 67 15.82 5.37 3.72
C GLY A 67 15.29 5.85 2.37
N TYR A 68 15.54 5.08 1.30
CA TYR A 68 15.04 5.38 -0.04
C TYR A 68 13.50 5.32 -0.08
N MET A 69 12.89 4.36 0.60
CA MET A 69 11.44 4.22 0.67
C MET A 69 10.79 5.40 1.38
N ILE A 70 11.34 5.82 2.53
CA ILE A 70 10.84 6.97 3.29
C ILE A 70 11.01 8.25 2.46
N GLY A 71 12.16 8.44 1.80
CA GLY A 71 12.40 9.58 0.92
C GLY A 71 11.40 9.65 -0.23
N PHE A 72 11.17 8.52 -0.92
CA PHE A 72 10.19 8.43 -1.99
C PHE A 72 8.77 8.74 -1.50
N LEU A 73 8.40 8.21 -0.33
CA LEU A 73 7.11 8.43 0.28
C LEU A 73 6.89 9.91 0.69
N ALA A 74 7.94 10.57 1.19
CA ALA A 74 7.93 12.00 1.51
C ALA A 74 7.79 12.88 0.27
N VAL A 75 8.51 12.58 -0.82
CA VAL A 75 8.38 13.30 -2.10
C VAL A 75 6.96 13.14 -2.66
N LEU A 76 6.41 11.92 -2.64
CA LEU A 76 5.02 11.68 -3.02
C LEU A 76 4.05 12.50 -2.16
N PHE A 77 4.27 12.56 -0.85
CA PHE A 77 3.42 13.34 0.05
C PHE A 77 3.44 14.83 -0.30
N ILE A 78 4.63 15.39 -0.53
CA ILE A 78 4.79 16.79 -0.94
C ILE A 78 4.09 17.05 -2.28
N MET A 79 4.26 16.18 -3.28
CA MET A 79 3.55 16.32 -4.56
C MET A 79 2.02 16.35 -4.38
N VAL A 80 1.48 15.48 -3.50
CA VAL A 80 0.05 15.44 -3.23
C VAL A 80 -0.43 16.70 -2.51
N VAL A 81 0.36 17.24 -1.58
CA VAL A 81 0.08 18.52 -0.91
C VAL A 81 0.04 19.66 -1.93
N LEU A 82 1.07 19.78 -2.78
CA LEU A 82 1.16 20.83 -3.80
C LEU A 82 0.01 20.73 -4.82
N MET A 83 -0.31 19.52 -5.26
CA MET A 83 -1.45 19.30 -6.15
C MET A 83 -2.76 19.71 -5.48
N HIS A 84 -2.97 19.32 -4.21
CA HIS A 84 -4.19 19.68 -3.48
C HIS A 84 -4.33 21.20 -3.28
N TYR A 85 -3.22 21.87 -2.93
CA TYR A 85 -3.15 23.32 -2.77
C TYR A 85 -3.57 24.04 -4.06
N LYS A 86 -3.07 23.59 -5.21
CA LYS A 86 -3.41 24.17 -6.52
C LYS A 86 -4.90 24.04 -6.87
N TYR A 87 -5.58 22.97 -6.45
CA TYR A 87 -6.98 22.72 -6.81
C TYR A 87 -8.02 23.30 -5.84
N ARG A 88 -7.69 23.47 -4.55
CA ARG A 88 -8.69 23.87 -3.54
C ARG A 88 -8.34 25.12 -2.72
N GLY A 89 -7.13 25.67 -2.83
CA GLY A 89 -6.71 26.88 -2.10
C GLY A 89 -6.52 26.69 -0.58
N GLU A 90 -7.27 25.78 0.04
CA GLU A 90 -7.18 25.46 1.47
C GLU A 90 -6.59 24.06 1.71
N ILE A 91 -5.61 23.98 2.61
CA ILE A 91 -4.93 22.73 2.96
C ILE A 91 -5.72 22.02 4.06
N VAL A 92 -6.67 21.18 3.66
CA VAL A 92 -7.33 20.26 4.60
C VAL A 92 -6.50 18.98 4.70
N PHE A 93 -5.64 18.88 5.73
CA PHE A 93 -4.73 17.73 5.95
C PHE A 93 -5.43 16.36 5.86
N LYS A 94 -6.64 16.22 6.41
CA LYS A 94 -7.42 14.97 6.35
C LYS A 94 -7.80 14.56 4.92
N HIS A 95 -7.95 15.52 4.02
CA HIS A 95 -8.26 15.23 2.62
C HIS A 95 -7.00 14.86 1.84
N VAL A 96 -5.90 15.59 2.06
CA VAL A 96 -4.57 15.29 1.49
C VAL A 96 -4.13 13.88 1.86
N TRP A 97 -4.18 13.50 3.14
CA TRP A 97 -3.78 12.17 3.60
C TRP A 97 -4.57 11.05 2.92
N ARG A 98 -5.88 11.26 2.73
CA ARG A 98 -6.77 10.31 2.05
C ARG A 98 -6.46 10.16 0.56
N ILE A 99 -6.07 11.23 -0.12
CA ILE A 99 -5.65 11.19 -1.53
C ILE A 99 -4.28 10.51 -1.64
N PHE A 100 -3.35 10.88 -0.76
CA PHE A 100 -2.02 10.32 -0.71
C PHE A 100 -2.05 8.78 -0.57
N LEU A 101 -2.85 8.26 0.36
CA LEU A 101 -3.01 6.81 0.52
C LEU A 101 -3.62 6.14 -0.72
N ARG A 102 -4.53 6.81 -1.44
CA ARG A 102 -5.08 6.26 -2.70
C ARG A 102 -4.02 6.15 -3.79
N ILE A 103 -3.19 7.18 -3.93
CA ILE A 103 -2.09 7.19 -4.90
C ILE A 103 -1.06 6.12 -4.53
N CYS A 104 -0.73 6.00 -3.23
CA CYS A 104 0.17 4.95 -2.75
C CYS A 104 -0.35 3.57 -3.10
N PHE A 105 -1.63 3.26 -2.86
CA PHE A 105 -2.18 1.96 -3.27
C PHE A 105 -2.11 1.75 -4.79
N LEU A 106 -2.46 2.77 -5.58
CA LEU A 106 -2.44 2.67 -7.04
C LEU A 106 -1.02 2.45 -7.59
N LEU A 107 0.00 2.99 -6.91
CA LEU A 107 1.39 2.90 -7.32
C LEU A 107 2.06 1.62 -6.78
N PHE A 108 1.90 1.32 -5.49
CA PHE A 108 2.48 0.15 -4.85
C PHE A 108 1.74 -1.16 -5.17
N GLY A 109 0.48 -1.12 -5.57
CA GLY A 109 -0.31 -2.30 -5.95
C GLY A 109 0.26 -3.04 -7.16
N PRO A 110 0.34 -2.39 -8.34
CA PRO A 110 0.98 -2.95 -9.53
C PRO A 110 2.47 -3.24 -9.31
N LEU A 111 3.16 -2.36 -8.58
CA LEU A 111 4.59 -2.53 -8.27
C LEU A 111 4.83 -3.81 -7.46
N TYR A 112 3.97 -4.13 -6.50
CA TYR A 112 4.01 -5.39 -5.77
C TYR A 112 3.87 -6.61 -6.70
N ILE A 113 2.92 -6.57 -7.64
CA ILE A 113 2.74 -7.66 -8.62
C ILE A 113 4.00 -7.82 -9.49
N LEU A 114 4.57 -6.71 -9.96
CA LEU A 114 5.81 -6.72 -10.74
C LEU A 114 6.98 -7.28 -9.93
N LEU A 115 7.16 -6.85 -8.67
CA LEU A 115 8.22 -7.38 -7.81
C LEU A 115 8.03 -8.85 -7.47
N LEU A 116 6.78 -9.31 -7.31
CA LEU A 116 6.48 -10.71 -7.07
C LEU A 116 6.92 -11.55 -8.26
N VAL A 117 6.52 -11.16 -9.48
CA VAL A 117 6.91 -11.86 -10.71
C VAL A 117 8.43 -11.82 -10.89
N ALA A 118 9.06 -10.65 -10.71
CA ALA A 118 10.51 -10.50 -10.80
C ALA A 118 11.23 -11.35 -9.76
N GLY A 119 10.74 -11.39 -8.52
CA GLY A 119 11.29 -12.21 -7.44
C GLY A 119 11.23 -13.70 -7.74
N VAL A 120 10.11 -14.18 -8.30
CA VAL A 120 9.97 -15.58 -8.75
C VAL A 120 10.97 -15.89 -9.87
N ILE A 121 11.10 -15.01 -10.87
CA ILE A 121 12.05 -15.19 -11.98
C ILE A 121 13.49 -15.22 -11.48
N VAL A 122 13.88 -14.27 -10.61
CA VAL A 122 15.24 -14.22 -10.04
C VAL A 122 15.54 -15.45 -9.19
N THR A 123 14.57 -15.92 -8.41
CA THR A 123 14.73 -17.14 -7.61
C THR A 123 14.93 -18.36 -8.51
N PHE A 124 14.15 -18.46 -9.59
CA PHE A 124 14.26 -19.57 -10.53
C PHE A 124 15.58 -19.57 -11.32
N ILE A 125 16.10 -18.39 -11.68
CA ILE A 125 17.39 -18.26 -12.39
C ILE A 125 18.60 -18.56 -11.48
N ARG A 126 18.45 -18.32 -10.17
CA ARG A 126 19.53 -18.53 -9.19
C ARG A 126 19.62 -19.98 -8.69
N GLN A 127 18.63 -20.81 -8.99
CA GLN A 127 18.55 -22.22 -8.62
C GLN A 127 19.27 -23.09 -9.67
#